data_AF-A0A9E1JN33-F1
#
_entry.id   AF-A0A9E1JN33-F1
#
_cell.length_a   1.000
_cell.length_b   1.000
_cell.length_c   1.000
_cell.angle_alpha   90.00
_cell.angle_beta   90.00
_cell.angle_gamma   90.00
#
_symmetry.space_group_name_H-M   'P 1'
#
loop_
_entity.id
_entity.type
_entity.pdbx_description
1 polymer ?
#
loop_
_entity_poly.entity_id
_entity_poly.type
_entity_poly.pdbx_seq_one_letter_code
_entity_poly.pdbx_strand_id
1 'polypeptide(L)'
;MDRDPTLRRKTALSYKTEEKTVMRGYSLSDMAEEGYSFYDAMFVLFQSRIPTEKEEKMLKYEMGVFLEHSMSPSAVGAIGVSAGRPNLPVCVAAAVSTFGGVHGPGAAHGYMLNKYLERGLKEGKTVDEMAKTLVDDYMDNGTPVMGMGQPQHIDSDPRAEPIHLKQEELELEGVYLEFQRALEKYFHARRKADGRSYVGVNVVGSGNTALMEIGFSPNAGWCIGSVVRGFSCAAHALYNMKKGRAWGASRNEPMVQMIDLSMIKYVGPEDRIVPKQEERQEYAKKQKEEGEYKQWVI
;
A
#
# COMPACT_ATOMS: atom_id res chain seq x y z
N MET A 1 39.47 -0.06 -26.46
CA MET A 1 39.51 0.06 -24.99
C MET A 1 38.72 -1.10 -24.44
N ASP A 2 39.38 -2.02 -23.75
CA ASP A 2 38.69 -3.11 -23.05
C ASP A 2 37.77 -2.50 -21.98
N ARG A 3 36.47 -2.70 -22.13
CA ARG A 3 35.45 -2.15 -21.22
C ARG A 3 35.17 -3.18 -20.14
N ASP A 4 36.17 -3.46 -19.32
CA ASP A 4 35.97 -4.33 -18.18
C ASP A 4 35.17 -3.57 -17.09
N PRO A 5 34.08 -4.15 -16.55
CA PRO A 5 33.23 -3.43 -15.61
C PRO A 5 33.95 -3.23 -14.28
N THR A 6 33.96 -1.97 -13.81
CA THR A 6 34.52 -1.57 -12.51
C THR A 6 33.77 -2.17 -11.32
N LEU A 7 32.51 -2.58 -11.51
CA LEU A 7 31.70 -3.24 -10.49
C LEU A 7 30.95 -4.42 -11.12
N ARG A 8 31.17 -5.62 -10.60
CA ARG A 8 30.42 -6.82 -11.01
C ARG A 8 29.22 -7.01 -10.08
N ARG A 9 28.02 -7.13 -10.66
CA ARG A 9 26.79 -7.49 -9.93
C ARG A 9 26.23 -8.80 -10.47
N LYS A 10 25.67 -9.61 -9.57
CA LYS A 10 24.94 -10.84 -9.92
C LYS A 10 23.45 -10.59 -9.76
N THR A 11 22.65 -11.11 -10.68
CA THR A 11 21.19 -11.09 -10.59
C THR A 11 20.64 -12.39 -11.15
N ALA A 12 19.49 -12.83 -10.63
CA ALA A 12 18.72 -13.95 -11.15
C ALA A 12 17.40 -13.49 -11.78
N LEU A 13 17.23 -12.17 -12.02
CA LEU A 13 16.00 -11.59 -12.55
C LEU A 13 15.97 -11.57 -14.08
N SER A 14 16.99 -10.99 -14.71
CA SER A 14 17.00 -10.83 -16.16
C SER A 14 18.40 -10.61 -16.72
N TYR A 15 18.54 -10.85 -18.02
CA TYR A 15 19.67 -10.41 -18.84
C TYR A 15 19.15 -10.01 -20.23
N LYS A 16 19.98 -9.29 -20.99
CA LYS A 16 19.71 -8.98 -22.39
C LYS A 16 20.93 -9.23 -23.25
N THR A 17 20.69 -9.57 -24.49
CA THR A 17 21.69 -9.68 -25.57
C THR A 17 21.26 -8.75 -26.71
N GLU A 18 21.97 -8.76 -27.83
CA GLU A 18 21.54 -8.03 -29.02
C GLU A 18 20.21 -8.56 -29.59
N GLU A 19 19.92 -9.85 -29.38
CA GLU A 19 18.77 -10.53 -30.00
C GLU A 19 17.56 -10.65 -29.07
N LYS A 20 17.77 -10.78 -27.76
CA LYS A 20 16.68 -11.08 -26.81
C LYS A 20 16.83 -10.40 -25.45
N THR A 21 15.68 -10.15 -24.83
CA THR A 21 15.56 -9.80 -23.41
C THR A 21 14.94 -10.97 -22.67
N VAL A 22 15.66 -11.52 -21.70
CA VAL A 22 15.25 -12.71 -20.96
C VAL A 22 14.94 -12.33 -19.52
N MET A 23 13.75 -12.68 -19.05
CA MET A 23 13.27 -12.51 -17.69
C MET A 23 13.03 -13.88 -17.07
N ARG A 24 13.73 -14.19 -15.97
CA ARG A 24 13.62 -15.46 -15.23
C ARG A 24 13.75 -16.71 -16.11
N GLY A 25 14.58 -16.62 -17.15
CA GLY A 25 14.81 -17.72 -18.10
C GLY A 25 13.90 -17.72 -19.34
N TYR A 26 12.84 -16.90 -19.37
CA TYR A 26 11.93 -16.79 -20.51
C TYR A 26 12.24 -15.53 -21.34
N SER A 27 12.26 -15.67 -22.68
CA SER A 27 12.32 -14.51 -23.58
C SER A 27 11.01 -13.73 -23.49
N LEU A 28 11.09 -12.43 -23.23
CA LEU A 28 9.89 -11.58 -23.12
C LEU A 28 9.15 -11.45 -24.45
N SER A 29 9.86 -11.45 -25.58
CA SER A 29 9.24 -11.41 -26.91
C SER A 29 8.49 -12.71 -27.18
N ASP A 30 9.13 -13.86 -26.95
CA ASP A 30 8.53 -15.18 -27.15
C ASP A 30 7.28 -15.33 -26.26
N MET A 31 7.35 -14.89 -24.99
CA MET A 31 6.18 -14.88 -24.12
C MET A 31 5.02 -14.06 -24.71
N ALA A 32 5.30 -12.88 -25.26
CA ALA A 32 4.27 -12.04 -25.86
C ALA A 32 3.70 -12.65 -27.16
N GLU A 33 4.54 -13.27 -27.99
CA GLU A 33 4.14 -13.94 -29.24
C GLU A 33 3.30 -15.19 -28.99
N GLU A 34 3.63 -15.97 -27.95
CA GLU A 34 2.85 -17.13 -27.48
C GLU A 34 1.54 -16.73 -26.75
N GLY A 35 1.29 -15.43 -26.58
CA GLY A 35 0.03 -14.92 -26.04
C GLY A 35 -0.05 -14.85 -24.51
N TYR A 36 1.07 -14.96 -23.80
CA TYR A 36 1.11 -14.70 -22.36
C TYR A 36 0.79 -13.23 -22.06
N SER A 37 -0.03 -13.00 -21.03
CA SER A 37 -0.51 -11.69 -20.67
C SER A 37 0.52 -10.89 -19.86
N PHE A 38 0.20 -9.60 -19.65
CA PHE A 38 0.90 -8.76 -18.68
C PHE A 38 0.95 -9.39 -17.27
N TYR A 39 -0.12 -10.09 -16.85
CA TYR A 39 -0.19 -10.72 -15.53
C TYR A 39 0.67 -11.98 -15.45
N ASP A 40 0.76 -12.75 -16.53
CA ASP A 40 1.68 -13.89 -16.64
C ASP A 40 3.13 -13.44 -16.50
N ALA A 41 3.53 -12.41 -17.26
CA ALA A 41 4.87 -11.83 -17.19
C ALA A 41 5.18 -11.26 -15.78
N MET A 42 4.21 -10.57 -15.17
CA MET A 42 4.34 -10.09 -13.80
C MET A 42 4.50 -11.23 -12.80
N PHE A 43 3.73 -12.31 -12.94
CA PHE A 43 3.85 -13.48 -12.08
C PHE A 43 5.24 -14.12 -12.21
N VAL A 44 5.70 -14.34 -13.45
CA VAL A 44 7.05 -14.87 -13.73
C VAL A 44 8.12 -14.00 -13.08
N LEU A 45 8.05 -12.67 -13.19
CA LEU A 45 9.07 -11.77 -12.64
C LEU A 45 9.33 -12.02 -11.15
N PHE A 46 8.26 -12.19 -10.37
CA PHE A 46 8.33 -12.38 -8.93
C PHE A 46 8.52 -13.84 -8.53
N GLN A 47 7.86 -14.79 -9.21
CA GLN A 47 7.79 -16.20 -8.82
C GLN A 47 8.76 -17.12 -9.57
N SER A 48 9.39 -16.61 -10.63
CA SER A 48 10.32 -17.36 -11.48
C SER A 48 9.73 -18.62 -12.12
N ARG A 49 8.40 -18.66 -12.32
CA ARG A 49 7.67 -19.73 -13.01
C ARG A 49 6.45 -19.18 -13.73
N ILE A 50 5.97 -19.91 -14.73
CA ILE A 50 4.68 -19.66 -15.39
C ILE A 50 3.55 -19.93 -14.38
N PRO A 51 2.57 -19.03 -14.22
CA PRO A 51 1.40 -19.28 -13.38
C PRO A 51 0.49 -20.33 -14.01
N THR A 52 -0.33 -20.98 -13.18
CA THR A 52 -1.52 -21.66 -13.65
C THR A 52 -2.57 -20.64 -14.12
N GLU A 53 -3.54 -21.07 -14.92
CA GLU A 53 -4.65 -20.18 -15.32
C GLU A 53 -5.40 -19.60 -14.12
N LYS A 54 -5.56 -20.37 -13.03
CA LYS A 54 -6.25 -19.93 -11.82
C LYS A 54 -5.45 -18.82 -11.12
N GLU A 55 -4.13 -18.95 -11.05
CA GLU A 55 -3.24 -17.94 -10.47
C GLU A 55 -3.21 -16.64 -11.30
N GLU A 56 -3.15 -16.74 -12.63
CA GLU A 56 -3.24 -15.56 -13.51
C GLU A 56 -4.58 -14.84 -13.31
N LYS A 57 -5.69 -15.59 -13.32
CA LYS A 57 -7.05 -15.02 -13.15
C LYS A 57 -7.19 -14.32 -11.81
N MET A 58 -6.63 -14.89 -10.74
CA MET A 58 -6.66 -14.26 -9.41
C MET A 58 -5.80 -13.00 -9.36
N LEU A 59 -4.57 -13.04 -9.89
CA LEU A 59 -3.69 -11.87 -9.94
C LEU A 59 -4.35 -10.74 -10.75
N LYS A 60 -4.90 -11.06 -11.92
CA LYS A 60 -5.62 -10.12 -12.78
C LYS A 60 -6.82 -9.50 -12.06
N TYR A 61 -7.61 -10.30 -11.37
CA TYR A 61 -8.79 -9.83 -10.64
C TYR A 61 -8.39 -8.87 -9.51
N GLU A 62 -7.44 -9.28 -8.66
CA GLU A 62 -6.99 -8.47 -7.54
C GLU A 62 -6.37 -7.14 -8.01
N MET A 63 -5.54 -7.17 -9.06
CA MET A 63 -4.98 -5.94 -9.63
C MET A 63 -6.04 -5.02 -10.22
N GLY A 64 -7.10 -5.58 -10.82
CA GLY A 64 -8.24 -4.81 -11.29
C GLY A 64 -9.00 -4.13 -10.14
N VAL A 65 -9.26 -4.85 -9.06
CA VAL A 65 -9.95 -4.32 -7.87
C VAL A 65 -9.11 -3.26 -7.14
N PHE A 66 -7.80 -3.48 -7.05
CA PHE A 66 -6.87 -2.57 -6.39
C PHE A 66 -6.50 -1.37 -7.26
N LEU A 67 -6.83 -1.35 -8.56
CA LEU A 67 -6.35 -0.35 -9.52
C LEU A 67 -6.70 1.08 -9.14
N GLU A 68 -7.87 1.34 -8.57
CA GLU A 68 -8.43 2.68 -8.35
C GLU A 68 -9.04 2.80 -6.94
N HIS A 69 -8.83 3.93 -6.26
CA HIS A 69 -9.42 4.22 -4.95
C HIS A 69 -9.67 5.73 -4.70
N SER A 70 -10.14 6.42 -5.73
CA SER A 70 -10.50 7.84 -5.79
C SER A 70 -9.49 8.72 -5.04
N MET A 71 -9.96 9.66 -4.22
CA MET A 71 -9.15 10.58 -3.41
C MET A 71 -8.48 9.90 -2.21
N SER A 72 -7.66 8.89 -2.51
CA SER A 72 -6.74 8.21 -1.60
C SER A 72 -5.48 9.04 -1.34
N PRO A 73 -4.72 8.78 -0.25
CA PRO A 73 -3.42 9.43 -0.03
C PRO A 73 -2.49 9.39 -1.25
N SER A 74 -2.45 8.27 -1.98
CA SER A 74 -1.67 8.14 -3.22
C SER A 74 -2.16 9.05 -4.34
N ALA A 75 -3.49 9.20 -4.52
CA ALA A 75 -4.04 10.12 -5.51
C ALA A 75 -3.77 11.58 -5.12
N VAL A 76 -3.97 11.94 -3.84
CA VAL A 76 -3.63 13.25 -3.30
C VAL A 76 -2.15 13.57 -3.55
N GLY A 77 -1.25 12.61 -3.30
CA GLY A 77 0.19 12.74 -3.55
C GLY A 77 0.51 13.03 -5.02
N ALA A 78 -0.04 12.26 -5.95
CA ALA A 78 0.15 12.50 -7.38
C ALA A 78 -0.42 13.86 -7.84
N ILE A 79 -1.62 14.21 -7.39
CA ILE A 79 -2.27 15.45 -7.78
C ILE A 79 -1.53 16.66 -7.19
N GLY A 80 -1.18 16.61 -5.90
CA GLY A 80 -0.43 17.68 -5.22
C GLY A 80 0.92 17.94 -5.88
N VAL A 81 1.67 16.88 -6.18
CA VAL A 81 2.96 17.00 -6.89
C VAL A 81 2.76 17.52 -8.32
N SER A 82 1.68 17.14 -9.01
CA SER A 82 1.40 17.65 -10.36
C SER A 82 1.18 19.18 -10.42
N ALA A 83 0.74 19.80 -9.33
CA ALA A 83 0.53 21.25 -9.24
C ALA A 83 1.85 22.05 -9.38
N GLY A 84 2.99 21.42 -9.07
CA GLY A 84 4.34 21.97 -9.29
C GLY A 84 4.87 21.83 -10.71
N ARG A 85 4.12 21.21 -11.63
CA ARG A 85 4.52 20.95 -13.03
C ARG A 85 5.85 20.17 -13.18
N PRO A 86 6.04 19.04 -12.48
CA PRO A 86 7.25 18.22 -12.63
C PRO A 86 7.18 17.37 -13.92
N ASN A 87 8.26 16.65 -14.19
CA ASN A 87 8.19 15.50 -15.09
C ASN A 87 7.22 14.45 -14.51
N LEU A 88 6.20 14.05 -15.30
CA LEU A 88 5.07 13.23 -14.87
C LEU A 88 5.40 11.96 -14.05
N PRO A 89 6.46 11.19 -14.35
CA PRO A 89 6.81 10.03 -13.53
C PRO A 89 7.06 10.34 -12.05
N VAL A 90 7.45 11.58 -11.72
CA VAL A 90 7.63 12.03 -10.34
C VAL A 90 6.30 12.00 -9.58
N CYS A 91 5.17 12.30 -10.22
CA CYS A 91 3.85 12.18 -9.60
C CYS A 91 3.51 10.73 -9.24
N VAL A 92 3.92 9.76 -10.08
CA VAL A 92 3.73 8.33 -9.82
C VAL A 92 4.62 7.89 -8.65
N ALA A 93 5.88 8.31 -8.63
CA ALA A 93 6.78 8.04 -7.50
C ALA A 93 6.25 8.61 -6.19
N ALA A 94 5.71 9.84 -6.21
CA ALA A 94 5.08 10.46 -5.05
C ALA A 94 3.86 9.66 -4.55
N ALA A 95 3.01 9.19 -5.48
CA ALA A 95 1.89 8.33 -5.13
C ALA A 95 2.32 7.02 -4.47
N VAL A 96 3.29 6.31 -5.06
CA VAL A 96 3.81 5.04 -4.51
C VAL A 96 4.46 5.25 -3.14
N SER A 97 5.10 6.40 -2.92
CA SER A 97 5.73 6.75 -1.64
C SER A 97 4.73 6.94 -0.49
N THR A 98 3.44 7.05 -0.78
CA THR A 98 2.40 7.16 0.27
C THR A 98 2.01 5.82 0.88
N PHE A 99 2.34 4.69 0.24
CA PHE A 99 2.07 3.38 0.80
C PHE A 99 2.97 3.10 2.00
N GLY A 100 2.35 2.73 3.13
CA GLY A 100 3.04 2.59 4.41
C GLY A 100 2.17 1.93 5.45
N GLY A 101 2.43 2.19 6.74
CA GLY A 101 1.74 1.53 7.85
C GLY A 101 0.22 1.76 7.92
N VAL A 102 -0.30 2.81 7.26
CA VAL A 102 -1.72 3.18 7.30
C VAL A 102 -2.40 3.19 5.94
N HIS A 103 -1.67 3.50 4.87
CA HIS A 103 -2.19 3.51 3.50
C HIS A 103 -1.76 2.23 2.79
N GLY A 104 -2.67 1.25 2.76
CA GLY A 104 -2.45 -0.06 2.17
C GLY A 104 -1.33 -0.90 2.80
N PRO A 105 -1.33 -1.17 4.13
CA PRO A 105 -0.28 -1.93 4.82
C PRO A 105 -0.31 -3.45 4.53
N GLY A 106 -0.20 -3.84 3.26
CA GLY A 106 -0.30 -5.24 2.81
C GLY A 106 0.76 -6.15 3.44
N ALA A 107 2.03 -5.73 3.47
CA ALA A 107 3.08 -6.56 4.04
C ALA A 107 2.86 -6.87 5.52
N ALA A 108 2.38 -5.89 6.31
CA ALA A 108 2.11 -6.07 7.73
C ALA A 108 0.97 -7.06 8.00
N HIS A 109 -0.09 -7.05 7.17
CA HIS A 109 -1.16 -8.05 7.23
C HIS A 109 -0.62 -9.46 6.95
N GLY A 110 0.16 -9.63 5.89
CA GLY A 110 0.74 -10.95 5.58
C GLY A 110 1.73 -11.45 6.64
N TYR A 111 2.54 -10.57 7.23
CA TYR A 111 3.41 -10.94 8.36
C TYR A 111 2.62 -11.37 9.60
N MET A 112 1.50 -10.69 9.87
CA MET A 112 0.60 -11.06 10.94
C MET A 112 0.07 -12.49 10.72
N LEU A 113 -0.43 -12.82 9.52
CA LEU A 113 -0.91 -14.18 9.24
C LEU A 113 0.21 -15.23 9.34
N ASN A 114 1.37 -14.97 8.71
CA ASN A 114 2.52 -15.89 8.74
C ASN A 114 3.01 -16.19 10.15
N LYS A 115 3.06 -15.18 11.03
CA LYS A 115 3.47 -15.35 12.43
C LYS A 115 2.62 -16.41 13.15
N TYR A 116 1.31 -16.41 12.93
CA TYR A 116 0.39 -17.32 13.61
C TYR A 116 0.30 -18.69 12.91
N LEU A 117 0.43 -18.73 11.58
CA LEU A 117 0.59 -19.99 10.83
C LEU A 117 1.85 -20.75 11.27
N GLU A 118 3.01 -20.08 11.32
CA GLU A 118 4.27 -20.68 11.78
C GLU A 118 4.19 -21.17 13.24
N ARG A 119 3.52 -20.41 14.10
CA ARG A 119 3.28 -20.80 15.49
C ARG A 119 2.39 -22.04 15.57
N GLY A 120 1.30 -22.09 14.80
CA GLY A 120 0.42 -23.25 14.73
C GLY A 120 1.14 -24.53 14.33
N LEU A 121 2.00 -24.45 13.31
CA LEU A 121 2.84 -25.57 12.86
C LEU A 121 3.78 -26.08 13.97
N LYS A 122 4.38 -25.18 14.76
CA LYS A 122 5.27 -25.55 15.87
C LYS A 122 4.52 -26.13 17.06
N GLU A 123 3.32 -25.63 17.33
CA GLU A 123 2.50 -26.03 18.48
C GLU A 123 1.55 -27.20 18.17
N GLY A 124 1.45 -27.64 16.91
CA GLY A 124 0.50 -28.67 16.48
C GLY A 124 -0.96 -28.20 16.52
N LYS A 125 -1.21 -26.90 16.35
CA LYS A 125 -2.53 -26.28 16.36
C LYS A 125 -3.07 -26.08 14.94
N THR A 126 -4.38 -26.15 14.83
CA THR A 126 -5.13 -25.91 13.59
C THR A 126 -5.16 -24.43 13.22
N VAL A 127 -5.50 -24.16 11.95
CA VAL A 127 -5.71 -22.79 11.44
C VAL A 127 -6.81 -22.06 12.22
N ASP A 128 -7.93 -22.73 12.50
CA ASP A 128 -9.06 -22.16 13.25
C ASP A 128 -8.64 -21.77 14.69
N GLU A 129 -7.87 -22.62 15.39
CA GLU A 129 -7.33 -22.29 16.72
C GLU A 129 -6.35 -21.11 16.69
N MET A 130 -5.50 -21.05 15.66
CA MET A 130 -4.54 -19.96 15.52
C MET A 130 -5.19 -18.63 15.12
N ALA A 131 -6.25 -18.67 14.32
CA ALA A 131 -7.04 -17.49 13.98
C ALA A 131 -7.73 -16.92 15.22
N LYS A 132 -8.30 -17.77 16.09
CA LYS A 132 -8.83 -17.34 17.37
C LYS A 132 -7.75 -16.69 18.24
N THR A 133 -6.60 -17.36 18.37
CA THR A 133 -5.47 -16.86 19.17
C THR A 133 -4.99 -15.50 18.67
N LEU A 134 -4.92 -15.29 17.35
CA LEU A 134 -4.56 -14.01 16.75
C LEU A 134 -5.54 -12.92 17.15
N VAL A 135 -6.84 -13.17 16.99
CA VAL A 135 -7.87 -12.19 17.33
C VAL A 135 -7.82 -11.81 18.80
N ASP A 136 -7.70 -12.79 19.70
CA ASP A 136 -7.60 -12.55 21.13
C ASP A 136 -6.36 -11.72 21.46
N ASP A 137 -5.18 -12.13 20.97
CA ASP A 137 -3.92 -11.43 21.20
C ASP A 137 -4.00 -9.95 20.78
N TYR A 138 -4.55 -9.66 19.59
CA TYR A 138 -4.62 -8.29 19.10
C TYR A 138 -5.66 -7.46 19.86
N MET A 139 -6.86 -8.01 20.09
CA MET A 139 -7.94 -7.29 20.76
C MET A 139 -7.65 -7.04 22.24
N ASP A 140 -7.09 -8.02 22.95
CA ASP A 140 -6.75 -7.88 24.38
C ASP A 140 -5.61 -6.86 24.60
N ASN A 141 -4.71 -6.71 23.62
CA ASN A 141 -3.66 -5.67 23.62
C ASN A 141 -4.13 -4.32 23.06
N GLY A 142 -5.42 -4.15 22.75
CA GLY A 142 -5.96 -2.91 22.15
C GLY A 142 -5.37 -2.57 20.78
N THR A 143 -4.75 -3.53 20.10
CA THR A 143 -4.13 -3.35 18.79
C THR A 143 -5.14 -3.67 17.69
N PRO A 144 -5.26 -2.84 16.63
CA PRO A 144 -6.14 -3.16 15.51
C PRO A 144 -5.76 -4.47 14.82
N VAL A 145 -6.73 -5.34 14.57
CA VAL A 145 -6.55 -6.56 13.76
C VAL A 145 -6.40 -6.14 12.30
N MET A 146 -5.23 -6.37 11.70
CA MET A 146 -4.94 -5.96 10.33
C MET A 146 -5.87 -6.69 9.35
N GLY A 147 -6.30 -6.00 8.29
CA GLY A 147 -7.26 -6.54 7.32
C GLY A 147 -8.73 -6.36 7.71
N MET A 148 -9.03 -5.89 8.93
CA MET A 148 -10.38 -5.57 9.38
C MET A 148 -10.63 -4.06 9.44
N GLY A 149 -11.76 -3.64 8.90
CA GLY A 149 -12.26 -2.26 8.94
C GLY A 149 -11.50 -1.29 8.06
N GLN A 150 -12.18 -0.23 7.65
CA GLN A 150 -11.54 0.87 6.92
C GLN A 150 -12.24 2.20 7.20
N PRO A 151 -11.51 3.33 7.16
CA PRO A 151 -12.08 4.64 7.51
C PRO A 151 -13.23 5.08 6.59
N GLN A 152 -13.20 4.71 5.31
CA GLN A 152 -14.16 5.18 4.29
C GLN A 152 -15.40 4.28 4.17
N HIS A 153 -15.30 3.01 4.56
CA HIS A 153 -16.43 2.09 4.59
C HIS A 153 -16.55 1.47 5.99
N ILE A 154 -17.33 2.14 6.83
CA ILE A 154 -17.46 1.86 8.25
C ILE A 154 -18.10 0.49 8.55
N ASP A 155 -18.90 -0.04 7.62
CA ASP A 155 -19.55 -1.34 7.76
C ASP A 155 -18.71 -2.47 7.13
N SER A 156 -18.35 -2.35 5.84
CA SER A 156 -17.52 -3.31 5.11
C SER A 156 -17.00 -2.71 3.80
N ASP A 157 -15.83 -3.14 3.31
CA ASP A 157 -15.43 -2.84 1.93
C ASP A 157 -16.34 -3.58 0.94
N PRO A 158 -17.02 -2.88 0.01
CA PRO A 158 -17.83 -3.55 -1.00
C PRO A 158 -17.02 -4.44 -1.95
N ARG A 159 -15.70 -4.28 -1.99
CA ARG A 159 -14.79 -5.06 -2.85
C ARG A 159 -14.20 -6.28 -2.15
N ALA A 160 -14.17 -6.30 -0.81
CA ALA A 160 -13.42 -7.32 -0.09
C ALA A 160 -14.08 -8.72 -0.16
N GLU A 161 -15.38 -8.80 0.12
CA GLU A 161 -16.11 -10.07 0.00
C GLU A 161 -16.06 -10.66 -1.43
N PRO A 162 -16.27 -9.87 -2.51
CA PRO A 162 -16.06 -10.35 -3.87
C PRO A 162 -14.68 -10.96 -4.14
N ILE A 163 -13.61 -10.48 -3.51
CA ILE A 163 -12.27 -11.07 -3.64
C ILE A 163 -12.20 -12.45 -2.99
N HIS A 164 -12.83 -12.65 -1.82
CA HIS A 164 -12.93 -13.98 -1.21
C HIS A 164 -13.73 -14.94 -2.08
N LEU A 165 -14.91 -14.51 -2.55
CA LEU A 165 -15.73 -15.31 -3.45
C LEU A 165 -14.98 -15.69 -4.73
N LYS A 166 -14.12 -14.80 -5.25
CA LYS A 166 -13.29 -15.12 -6.42
C LYS A 166 -12.24 -16.20 -6.12
N GLN A 167 -11.61 -16.17 -4.95
CA GLN A 167 -10.68 -17.24 -4.54
C GLN A 167 -11.39 -18.59 -4.43
N GLU A 168 -12.59 -18.60 -3.86
CA GLU A 168 -13.45 -19.79 -3.73
C GLU A 168 -13.88 -20.32 -5.11
N GLU A 169 -14.34 -19.44 -6.02
CA GLU A 169 -14.71 -19.78 -7.40
C GLU A 169 -13.55 -20.38 -8.19
N LEU A 170 -12.34 -19.86 -8.00
CA LEU A 170 -11.14 -20.36 -8.65
C LEU A 170 -10.63 -21.66 -7.99
N GLU A 171 -11.19 -22.05 -6.85
CA GLU A 171 -10.76 -23.21 -6.04
C GLU A 171 -9.24 -23.20 -5.84
N LEU A 172 -8.70 -22.06 -5.39
CA LEU A 172 -7.29 -21.95 -5.06
C LEU A 172 -7.02 -22.78 -3.80
N GLU A 173 -6.08 -23.71 -3.90
CA GLU A 173 -5.70 -24.56 -2.78
C GLU A 173 -4.63 -23.86 -1.94
N GLY A 174 -4.99 -23.46 -0.72
CA GLY A 174 -4.02 -23.07 0.28
C GLY A 174 -4.67 -22.56 1.57
N VAL A 175 -3.81 -22.09 2.48
CA VAL A 175 -4.15 -21.91 3.89
C VAL A 175 -4.62 -20.49 4.22
N TYR A 176 -4.37 -19.51 3.33
CA TYR A 176 -4.51 -18.10 3.68
C TYR A 176 -5.97 -17.66 3.74
N LEU A 177 -6.79 -18.09 2.77
CA LEU A 177 -8.21 -17.85 2.73
C LEU A 177 -8.91 -18.51 3.92
N GLU A 178 -8.56 -19.77 4.21
CA GLU A 178 -9.07 -20.49 5.39
C GLU A 178 -8.76 -19.68 6.67
N PHE A 179 -7.51 -19.23 6.82
CA PHE A 179 -7.11 -18.43 7.97
C PHE A 179 -7.89 -17.12 8.04
N GLN A 180 -7.97 -16.37 6.94
CA GLN A 180 -8.62 -15.07 6.89
C GLN A 180 -10.12 -15.17 7.21
N ARG A 181 -10.82 -16.19 6.67
CA ARG A 181 -12.23 -16.50 7.02
C ARG A 181 -12.40 -16.85 8.50
N ALA A 182 -11.50 -17.66 9.05
CA ALA A 182 -11.53 -18.01 10.48
C ALA A 182 -11.26 -16.77 11.36
N LEU A 183 -10.33 -15.91 10.96
CA LEU A 183 -10.01 -14.64 11.64
C LEU A 183 -11.25 -13.74 11.66
N GLU A 184 -11.94 -13.56 10.53
CA GLU A 184 -13.18 -12.79 10.45
C GLU A 184 -14.26 -13.34 11.39
N LYS A 185 -14.51 -14.65 11.35
CA LYS A 185 -15.44 -15.35 12.27
C LYS A 185 -15.15 -15.02 13.73
N TYR A 186 -13.90 -15.18 14.18
CA TYR A 186 -13.52 -14.93 15.56
C TYR A 186 -13.55 -13.44 15.94
N PHE A 187 -13.12 -12.57 15.03
CA PHE A 187 -13.19 -11.12 15.22
C PHE A 187 -14.62 -10.63 15.42
N HIS A 188 -15.56 -11.08 14.59
CA HIS A 188 -16.98 -10.74 14.73
C HIS A 188 -17.58 -11.30 16.01
N ALA A 189 -17.25 -12.54 16.38
CA ALA A 189 -17.71 -13.14 17.63
C ALA A 189 -17.23 -12.34 18.84
N ARG A 190 -15.95 -11.92 18.86
CA ARG A 190 -15.38 -11.13 19.95
C ARG A 190 -16.02 -9.75 20.04
N ARG A 191 -16.18 -9.04 18.92
CA ARG A 191 -16.86 -7.74 18.89
C ARG A 191 -18.30 -7.81 19.37
N LYS A 192 -19.04 -8.85 18.98
CA LYS A 192 -20.41 -9.09 19.43
C LYS A 192 -20.46 -9.31 20.94
N ALA A 193 -19.55 -10.12 21.49
CA ALA A 193 -19.44 -10.33 22.94
C ALA A 193 -19.14 -9.03 23.71
N ASP A 194 -18.35 -8.14 23.11
CA ASP A 194 -18.00 -6.83 23.68
C ASP A 194 -19.05 -5.73 23.40
N GLY A 195 -20.19 -6.06 22.75
CA GLY A 195 -21.23 -5.09 22.40
C GLY A 195 -20.81 -4.03 21.36
N ARG A 196 -19.77 -4.32 20.55
CA ARG A 196 -19.23 -3.40 19.54
C ARG A 196 -19.93 -3.61 18.18
N SER A 197 -20.03 -2.54 17.40
CA SER A 197 -20.61 -2.58 16.05
C SER A 197 -19.89 -3.56 15.12
N TYR A 198 -20.57 -4.03 14.08
CA TYR A 198 -19.93 -4.82 13.03
C TYR A 198 -18.83 -4.02 12.32
N VAL A 199 -17.77 -4.71 11.92
CA VAL A 199 -16.65 -4.16 11.13
C VAL A 199 -16.16 -5.27 10.21
N GLY A 200 -16.43 -5.13 8.91
CA GLY A 200 -16.08 -6.12 7.89
C GLY A 200 -14.60 -6.11 7.49
N VAL A 201 -14.23 -7.11 6.69
CA VAL A 201 -12.91 -7.19 6.05
C VAL A 201 -12.72 -6.03 5.05
N ASN A 202 -11.48 -5.58 4.91
CA ASN A 202 -11.08 -4.56 3.94
C ASN A 202 -10.27 -5.18 2.79
N VAL A 203 -10.03 -4.41 1.72
CA VAL A 203 -9.25 -4.92 0.56
C VAL A 203 -7.82 -5.31 0.92
N VAL A 204 -7.22 -4.76 1.98
CA VAL A 204 -5.92 -5.27 2.46
C VAL A 204 -6.08 -6.69 2.98
N GLY A 205 -7.11 -6.97 3.78
CA GLY A 205 -7.40 -8.29 4.32
C GLY A 205 -7.70 -9.30 3.21
N SER A 206 -8.63 -8.98 2.31
CA SER A 206 -9.05 -9.91 1.26
C SER A 206 -8.05 -10.03 0.11
N GLY A 207 -7.52 -8.91 -0.36
CA GLY A 207 -6.64 -8.83 -1.52
C GLY A 207 -5.25 -9.36 -1.24
N ASN A 208 -4.65 -9.01 -0.09
CA ASN A 208 -3.35 -9.54 0.27
C ASN A 208 -3.42 -11.04 0.59
N THR A 209 -4.53 -11.52 1.16
CA THR A 209 -4.82 -12.96 1.28
C THR A 209 -4.81 -13.63 -0.09
N ALA A 210 -5.51 -13.07 -1.08
CA ALA A 210 -5.54 -13.63 -2.44
C ALA A 210 -4.15 -13.69 -3.09
N LEU A 211 -3.31 -12.67 -2.89
CA LEU A 211 -1.94 -12.67 -3.39
C LEU A 211 -1.07 -13.71 -2.70
N MET A 212 -1.22 -13.90 -1.39
CA MET A 212 -0.48 -14.94 -0.67
C MET A 212 -0.92 -16.35 -1.05
N GLU A 213 -2.22 -16.53 -1.33
CA GLU A 213 -2.76 -17.82 -1.78
C GLU A 213 -2.12 -18.30 -3.08
N ILE A 214 -1.86 -17.38 -4.02
CA ILE A 214 -1.15 -17.67 -5.27
C ILE A 214 0.38 -17.57 -5.15
N GLY A 215 0.89 -17.59 -3.92
CA GLY A 215 2.31 -17.76 -3.61
C GLY A 215 3.14 -16.48 -3.48
N PHE A 216 2.56 -15.28 -3.50
CA PHE A 216 3.32 -14.06 -3.24
C PHE A 216 3.68 -13.92 -1.77
N SER A 217 4.95 -13.64 -1.48
CA SER A 217 5.34 -13.19 -0.14
C SER A 217 4.65 -11.87 0.22
N PRO A 218 4.48 -11.54 1.52
CA PRO A 218 3.83 -10.29 1.94
C PRO A 218 4.46 -9.03 1.32
N ASN A 219 5.79 -9.00 1.19
CA ASN A 219 6.49 -7.89 0.54
C ASN A 219 6.24 -7.83 -0.97
N ALA A 220 6.24 -8.98 -1.64
CA ALA A 220 6.01 -9.02 -3.08
C ALA A 220 4.58 -8.56 -3.42
N GLY A 221 3.58 -9.09 -2.71
CA GLY A 221 2.18 -8.67 -2.88
C GLY A 221 1.99 -7.18 -2.61
N TRP A 222 2.61 -6.65 -1.54
CA TRP A 222 2.55 -5.24 -1.21
C TRP A 222 3.20 -4.33 -2.27
N CYS A 223 4.38 -4.71 -2.78
CA CYS A 223 5.05 -3.99 -3.86
C CYS A 223 4.18 -3.95 -5.12
N ILE A 224 3.60 -5.09 -5.51
CA ILE A 224 2.75 -5.20 -6.70
C ILE A 224 1.52 -4.30 -6.57
N GLY A 225 0.76 -4.41 -5.47
CA GLY A 225 -0.41 -3.57 -5.24
C GLY A 225 -0.08 -2.08 -5.24
N SER A 226 1.00 -1.69 -4.54
CA SER A 226 1.45 -0.29 -4.46
C SER A 226 1.82 0.28 -5.83
N VAL A 227 2.51 -0.51 -6.67
CA VAL A 227 2.89 -0.10 -8.03
C VAL A 227 1.67 -0.05 -8.95
N VAL A 228 0.71 -0.97 -8.83
CA VAL A 228 -0.53 -0.96 -9.63
C VAL A 228 -1.35 0.31 -9.40
N ARG A 229 -1.39 0.83 -8.17
CA ARG A 229 -2.00 2.15 -7.88
C ARG A 229 -1.33 3.30 -8.63
N GLY A 230 -0.07 3.13 -9.04
CA GLY A 230 0.66 4.07 -9.89
C GLY A 230 -0.03 4.36 -11.22
N PHE A 231 -0.74 3.39 -11.82
CA PHE A 231 -1.45 3.59 -13.08
C PHE A 231 -2.58 4.63 -12.95
N SER A 232 -3.48 4.48 -11.97
CA SER A 232 -4.55 5.47 -11.75
C SER A 232 -3.97 6.82 -11.29
N CYS A 233 -2.91 6.81 -10.48
CA CYS A 233 -2.27 8.05 -10.05
C CYS A 233 -1.60 8.80 -11.22
N ALA A 234 -1.05 8.10 -12.22
CA ALA A 234 -0.57 8.70 -13.46
C ALA A 234 -1.72 9.36 -14.24
N ALA A 235 -2.89 8.71 -14.32
CA ALA A 235 -4.08 9.27 -14.97
C ALA A 235 -4.60 10.52 -14.23
N HIS A 236 -4.64 10.50 -12.90
CA HIS A 236 -4.97 11.67 -12.09
C HIS A 236 -3.98 12.82 -12.31
N ALA A 237 -2.69 12.54 -12.36
CA ALA A 237 -1.66 13.54 -12.64
C ALA A 237 -1.81 14.14 -14.05
N LEU A 238 -2.05 13.32 -15.06
CA LEU A 238 -2.30 13.77 -16.45
C LEU A 238 -3.55 14.66 -16.53
N TYR A 239 -4.65 14.24 -15.91
CA TYR A 239 -5.88 15.01 -15.86
C TYR A 239 -5.63 16.38 -15.22
N ASN A 240 -4.96 16.42 -14.07
CA ASN A 240 -4.67 17.67 -13.36
C ASN A 240 -3.64 18.53 -14.08
N MET A 241 -2.69 17.94 -14.80
CA MET A 241 -1.80 18.72 -15.67
C MET A 241 -2.57 19.36 -16.82
N LYS A 242 -3.58 18.70 -17.37
CA LYS A 242 -4.36 19.24 -18.49
C LYS A 242 -5.44 20.24 -18.05
N LYS A 243 -6.11 19.98 -16.93
CA LYS A 243 -7.31 20.71 -16.49
C LYS A 243 -7.06 21.60 -15.28
N GLY A 244 -6.15 21.21 -14.40
CA GLY A 244 -5.71 22.04 -13.28
C GLY A 244 -4.74 23.12 -13.73
N ARG A 245 -4.54 24.12 -12.87
CA ARG A 245 -3.54 25.18 -13.04
C ARG A 245 -2.37 24.96 -12.08
N ALA A 246 -1.21 25.48 -12.48
CA ALA A 246 -0.07 25.54 -11.55
C ALA A 246 -0.41 26.55 -10.42
N TRP A 247 0.24 26.43 -9.26
CA TRP A 247 0.00 27.33 -8.12
C TRP A 247 -1.47 27.36 -7.68
N GLY A 248 -1.99 26.21 -7.25
CA GLY A 248 -3.40 26.01 -6.90
C GLY A 248 -3.97 26.93 -5.80
N ALA A 249 -3.12 27.62 -5.03
CA ALA A 249 -3.51 28.59 -4.00
C ALA A 249 -3.63 30.05 -4.51
N SER A 250 -3.76 30.24 -5.83
CA SER A 250 -3.93 31.56 -6.44
C SER A 250 -5.36 32.09 -6.24
N ARG A 251 -5.48 33.36 -5.84
CA ARG A 251 -6.78 34.03 -5.57
C ARG A 251 -7.72 34.15 -6.79
N ASN A 252 -7.21 33.91 -8.00
CA ASN A 252 -7.96 34.08 -9.25
C ASN A 252 -8.50 32.76 -9.83
N GLU A 253 -8.56 31.69 -9.03
CA GLU A 253 -8.98 30.37 -9.49
C GLU A 253 -10.46 30.06 -9.17
N PRO A 254 -11.31 29.81 -10.18
CA PRO A 254 -12.74 29.54 -9.98
C PRO A 254 -13.08 28.05 -9.72
N MET A 255 -12.10 27.14 -9.71
CA MET A 255 -12.30 25.70 -9.45
C MET A 255 -11.75 25.32 -8.08
N VAL A 256 -12.39 24.34 -7.42
CA VAL A 256 -12.07 23.81 -6.07
C VAL A 256 -10.55 23.82 -5.82
N GLN A 257 -10.10 24.77 -5.00
CA GLN A 257 -8.69 24.85 -4.64
C GLN A 257 -8.33 23.61 -3.83
N MET A 258 -7.48 22.75 -4.40
CA MET A 258 -6.89 21.64 -3.65
C MET A 258 -5.93 22.12 -2.55
N ILE A 259 -5.44 23.35 -2.68
CA ILE A 259 -4.56 24.02 -1.73
C ILE A 259 -5.09 25.45 -1.64
N ASP A 260 -5.74 25.79 -0.54
CA ASP A 260 -6.21 27.14 -0.21
C ASP A 260 -5.56 27.59 1.10
N LEU A 261 -5.24 28.88 1.23
CA LEU A 261 -4.64 29.41 2.46
C LEU A 261 -5.53 29.21 3.70
N SER A 262 -6.85 29.16 3.52
CA SER A 262 -7.83 28.86 4.57
C SER A 262 -7.79 27.42 5.07
N MET A 263 -7.18 26.48 4.34
CA MET A 263 -6.96 25.11 4.83
C MET A 263 -6.00 25.08 6.02
N ILE A 264 -5.19 26.14 6.20
CA ILE A 264 -4.27 26.28 7.33
C ILE A 264 -4.89 27.23 8.36
N LYS A 265 -5.25 26.67 9.52
CA LYS A 265 -5.46 27.47 10.74
C LYS A 265 -4.15 27.53 11.50
N TYR A 266 -3.47 28.67 11.45
CA TYR A 266 -2.28 28.89 12.27
C TYR A 266 -2.68 28.90 13.75
N VAL A 267 -2.14 27.95 14.51
CA VAL A 267 -2.32 27.80 15.97
C VAL A 267 -1.01 27.95 16.73
N GLY A 268 0.04 28.41 16.04
CA GLY A 268 1.31 28.76 16.67
C GLY A 268 1.21 30.10 17.42
N PRO A 269 2.32 30.56 18.00
CA PRO A 269 2.31 31.81 18.76
C PRO A 269 2.04 33.01 17.86
N GLU A 270 1.43 34.06 18.41
CA GLU A 270 1.16 35.32 17.71
C GLU A 270 2.40 35.92 17.04
N ASP A 271 2.15 36.88 16.14
CA ASP A 271 3.18 37.68 15.51
C ASP A 271 4.06 38.35 16.57
N ARG A 272 5.37 38.14 16.46
CA ARG A 272 6.37 38.61 17.43
C ARG A 272 7.39 39.50 16.75
N ILE A 273 7.82 40.54 17.47
CA ILE A 273 8.85 41.45 16.98
C ILE A 273 10.18 40.71 16.90
N VAL A 274 10.87 40.85 15.76
CA VAL A 274 12.22 40.31 15.59
C VAL A 274 13.19 41.19 16.42
N PRO A 275 13.95 40.62 17.38
CA PRO A 275 14.89 41.39 18.20
C PRO A 275 16.03 41.95 17.33
N LYS A 276 16.69 43.02 17.80
CA LYS A 276 17.91 43.51 17.12
C LYS A 276 19.01 42.46 17.20
N GLN A 277 19.97 42.52 16.28
CA GLN A 277 21.09 41.55 16.28
C GLN A 277 21.90 41.58 17.59
N GLU A 278 22.09 42.76 18.18
CA GLU A 278 22.78 42.93 19.45
C GLU A 278 22.05 42.25 20.62
N GLU A 279 20.71 42.21 20.57
CA GLU A 279 19.83 41.62 21.59
C GLU A 279 19.64 40.10 21.41
N ARG A 280 20.14 39.53 20.29
CA ARG A 280 19.92 38.12 19.92
C ARG A 280 20.33 37.14 21.01
N GLN A 281 21.46 37.38 21.68
CA GLN A 281 22.00 36.44 22.67
C GLN A 281 21.10 36.33 23.90
N GLU A 282 20.67 37.48 24.43
CA GLU A 282 19.76 37.54 25.57
C GLU A 282 18.38 36.99 25.20
N TYR A 283 17.83 37.42 24.05
CA TYR A 283 16.56 36.93 23.54
C TYR A 283 16.53 35.41 23.33
N ALA A 284 17.58 34.84 22.73
CA ALA A 284 17.69 33.41 22.49
C ALA A 284 17.85 32.61 23.79
N LYS A 285 18.58 33.13 24.79
CA LYS A 285 18.70 32.49 26.11
C LYS A 285 17.33 32.39 26.78
N LYS A 286 16.56 33.48 26.79
CA LYS A 286 15.19 33.51 27.34
C LYS A 286 14.27 32.52 26.61
N GLN A 287 14.31 32.50 25.28
CA GLN A 287 13.54 31.51 24.49
C GLN A 287 14.00 30.07 24.73
N LYS A 288 15.28 29.82 25.00
CA LYS A 288 15.73 28.47 25.38
C LYS A 288 15.23 28.06 26.77
N GLU A 289 14.94 29.01 27.65
CA GLU A 289 14.39 28.70 28.98
C GLU A 289 12.88 28.39 28.91
N GLU A 290 12.14 29.04 28.01
CA GLU A 290 10.67 28.96 27.89
C GLU A 290 10.15 28.25 26.61
N GLY A 291 11.06 27.76 25.77
CA GLY A 291 10.76 27.44 24.36
C GLY A 291 10.10 26.09 24.07
N GLU A 292 9.63 25.99 22.83
CA GLU A 292 8.87 24.85 22.28
C GLU A 292 9.59 23.50 22.41
N TYR A 293 10.93 23.47 22.34
CA TYR A 293 11.68 22.19 22.42
C TYR A 293 11.44 21.44 23.75
N LYS A 294 11.03 22.13 24.81
CA LYS A 294 10.64 21.49 26.08
C LYS A 294 9.24 20.88 26.04
N GLN A 295 8.38 21.36 25.16
CA GLN A 295 7.01 20.88 24.97
C GLN A 295 6.93 19.69 24.00
N TRP A 296 7.93 19.53 23.13
CA TRP A 296 7.99 18.48 22.10
C TRP A 296 9.08 17.43 22.35
N VAL A 297 9.50 17.24 23.61
CA VAL A 297 10.35 16.10 23.98
C VAL A 297 9.48 14.84 23.88
N ILE A 298 9.67 14.08 22.80
CA ILE A 298 9.11 12.73 22.63
C ILE A 298 9.82 11.78 23.60
#